data_AF-A0A7M2QTG9-F1
#
_entry.id   AF-A0A7M2QTG9-F1
#
_cell.length_a   1.000
_cell.length_b   1.000
_cell.length_c   1.000
_cell.angle_alpha   90.00
_cell.angle_beta   90.00
_cell.angle_gamma   90.00
#
_symmetry.space_group_name_H-M   'P 1'
#
loop_
_entity.id
_entity.type
_entity.pdbx_description
1 polymer ?
#
loop_
_entity_poly.entity_id
_entity_poly.type
_entity_poly.pdbx_seq_one_letter_code
_entity_poly.pdbx_strand_id
1 'polypeptide(L)'
;MTYKIENQTIAGLPSIALTTKSYVIAHESGNPNNTSAKALDNELAFMKRNYNNAFVSHWVGGGGRIVQLAPVGKLQYGCGPKGNPHCYAQVELARTSDKEQFKKDYTAYVWLLRKLAKDAGMPITLDDTGKGIKSHKWITNNLGGTTHVDPYSYLASMGITEAQFKKDIKNGLDSEITTVSKPNNTEKYYKKGTGLYRIKKACSAYDGVVFGKSKKVQALKINEKYTIVDIVKVGYVYRLKTKSGLYITAKKEFVEKV
;
A
#
# COMPACT_ATOMS: atom_id res chain seq x y z
N MET A 1 -5.10 9.12 -10.62
CA MET A 1 -4.32 8.00 -11.23
C MET A 1 -5.29 6.94 -11.73
N THR A 2 -4.97 6.34 -12.88
CA THR A 2 -5.79 5.32 -13.54
C THR A 2 -4.86 4.16 -13.90
N TYR A 3 -5.25 2.93 -13.56
CA TYR A 3 -4.47 1.74 -13.89
C TYR A 3 -5.08 1.01 -15.09
N LYS A 4 -4.21 0.45 -15.92
CA LYS A 4 -4.61 -0.51 -16.95
C LYS A 4 -4.97 -1.83 -16.28
N ILE A 5 -6.10 -2.43 -16.68
CA ILE A 5 -6.51 -3.78 -16.28
C ILE A 5 -6.26 -4.69 -17.48
N GLU A 6 -5.35 -5.65 -17.32
CA GLU A 6 -5.10 -6.69 -18.31
C GLU A 6 -6.24 -7.72 -18.24
N ASN A 7 -6.97 -7.94 -19.33
CA ASN A 7 -7.97 -8.98 -19.38
C ASN A 7 -7.34 -10.30 -19.83
N GLN A 8 -7.35 -11.30 -18.94
CA GLN A 8 -6.88 -12.66 -19.18
C GLN A 8 -7.91 -13.67 -18.67
N THR A 9 -9.19 -13.45 -18.99
CA THR A 9 -10.31 -14.28 -18.53
C THR A 9 -10.05 -15.76 -18.83
N ILE A 10 -10.22 -16.61 -17.82
CA ILE A 10 -10.06 -18.05 -17.92
C ILE A 10 -11.26 -18.64 -18.70
N ALA A 11 -10.98 -19.39 -19.77
CA ALA A 11 -12.01 -20.11 -20.50
C ALA A 11 -12.56 -21.27 -19.63
N GLY A 12 -13.88 -21.50 -19.69
CA GLY A 12 -14.52 -22.60 -18.96
C GLY A 12 -14.89 -22.30 -17.51
N LEU A 13 -14.77 -21.05 -17.05
CA LEU A 13 -15.26 -20.66 -15.73
C LEU A 13 -16.79 -20.81 -15.64
N PRO A 14 -17.32 -21.19 -14.46
CA PRO A 14 -18.75 -21.24 -14.23
C PRO A 14 -19.38 -19.84 -14.34
N SER A 15 -20.50 -19.71 -15.06
CA SER A 15 -21.23 -18.44 -15.23
C SER A 15 -22.43 -18.32 -14.29
N ILE A 16 -22.21 -18.60 -13.00
CA ILE A 16 -23.28 -18.66 -12.00
C ILE A 16 -23.61 -17.25 -11.47
N ALA A 17 -24.92 -16.95 -11.38
CA ALA A 17 -25.41 -15.68 -10.84
C ALA A 17 -25.16 -15.57 -9.32
N LEU A 18 -24.91 -14.35 -8.85
CA LEU A 18 -24.78 -14.06 -7.43
C LEU A 18 -26.17 -13.96 -6.78
N THR A 19 -26.29 -14.40 -5.53
CA THR A 19 -27.46 -14.15 -4.69
C THR A 19 -27.62 -12.65 -4.43
N THR A 20 -26.50 -11.95 -4.16
CA THR A 20 -26.48 -10.48 -4.03
C THR A 20 -25.15 -9.91 -4.50
N LYS A 21 -25.10 -8.62 -4.84
CA LYS A 21 -23.85 -7.88 -5.08
C LYS A 21 -23.53 -7.03 -3.84
N SER A 22 -23.06 -7.66 -2.77
CA SER A 22 -22.92 -7.00 -1.46
C SER A 22 -21.48 -6.70 -1.07
N TYR A 23 -20.51 -7.44 -1.61
CA TYR A 23 -19.11 -7.35 -1.18
C TYR A 23 -18.11 -7.26 -2.33
N VAL A 24 -17.02 -6.53 -2.09
CA VAL A 24 -15.73 -6.73 -2.78
C VAL A 24 -14.75 -7.29 -1.76
N ILE A 25 -14.10 -8.41 -2.04
CA ILE A 25 -13.19 -9.04 -1.07
C ILE A 25 -11.74 -8.68 -1.35
N ALA A 26 -11.05 -8.26 -0.30
CA ALA A 26 -9.62 -7.99 -0.25
C ALA A 26 -8.88 -9.22 0.28
N HIS A 27 -8.11 -9.87 -0.59
CA HIS A 27 -7.25 -11.02 -0.30
C HIS A 27 -5.75 -10.74 -0.49
N GLU A 28 -4.92 -11.63 0.03
CA GLU A 28 -3.52 -11.78 -0.39
C GLU A 28 -3.17 -13.26 -0.55
N SER A 29 -2.15 -13.56 -1.37
CA SER A 29 -1.92 -14.90 -1.92
C SER A 29 -1.67 -16.02 -0.92
N GLY A 30 -1.38 -15.71 0.34
CA GLY A 30 -1.13 -16.67 1.40
C GLY A 30 0.18 -17.44 1.25
N ASN A 31 0.99 -17.13 0.23
CA ASN A 31 2.15 -17.93 -0.16
C ASN A 31 3.49 -17.25 0.23
N PRO A 32 4.05 -17.52 1.43
CA PRO A 32 5.30 -16.89 1.88
C PRO A 32 6.51 -17.25 1.02
N ASN A 33 6.46 -18.35 0.28
CA ASN A 33 7.55 -18.82 -0.57
C ASN A 33 7.54 -18.16 -1.96
N ASN A 34 6.43 -17.52 -2.34
CA ASN A 34 6.27 -16.86 -3.64
C ASN A 34 6.35 -15.33 -3.52
N THR A 35 7.57 -14.81 -3.34
CA THR A 35 7.83 -13.37 -3.11
C THR A 35 8.80 -12.74 -4.13
N SER A 36 9.14 -13.48 -5.18
CA SER A 36 10.06 -13.02 -6.23
C SER A 36 9.39 -12.03 -7.20
N ALA A 37 10.16 -11.45 -8.12
CA ALA A 37 9.63 -10.63 -9.22
C ALA A 37 8.60 -11.37 -10.10
N LYS A 38 8.60 -12.71 -10.11
CA LYS A 38 7.65 -13.56 -10.85
C LYS A 38 6.44 -13.96 -10.02
N ALA A 39 6.28 -13.44 -8.80
CA ALA A 39 5.23 -13.90 -7.89
C ALA A 39 3.84 -13.80 -8.50
N LEU A 40 3.50 -12.67 -9.10
CA LEU A 40 2.22 -12.49 -9.81
C LEU A 40 2.05 -13.55 -10.91
N ASP A 41 3.02 -13.68 -11.82
CA ASP A 41 2.89 -14.60 -12.96
C ASP A 41 2.76 -16.07 -12.51
N ASN A 42 3.42 -16.45 -11.41
CA ASN A 42 3.27 -17.77 -10.80
C ASN A 42 1.83 -18.01 -10.29
N GLU A 43 1.23 -17.03 -9.61
CA GLU A 43 -0.14 -17.11 -9.11
C GLU A 43 -1.16 -17.17 -10.26
N LEU A 44 -0.96 -16.35 -11.30
CA LEU A 44 -1.79 -16.37 -12.52
C LEU A 44 -1.75 -17.74 -13.20
N ALA A 45 -0.56 -18.31 -13.36
CA ALA A 45 -0.39 -19.64 -13.95
C ALA A 45 -0.99 -20.74 -13.07
N PHE A 46 -0.86 -20.63 -11.74
CA PHE A 46 -1.44 -21.58 -10.80
C PHE A 46 -2.97 -21.55 -10.83
N MET A 47 -3.59 -20.36 -10.75
CA MET A 47 -5.04 -20.23 -10.78
C MET A 47 -5.63 -20.72 -12.11
N LYS A 48 -4.99 -20.42 -13.25
CA LYS A 48 -5.40 -20.93 -14.58
C LYS A 48 -5.44 -22.45 -14.64
N ARG A 49 -4.53 -23.15 -13.94
CA ARG A 49 -4.50 -24.62 -13.88
C ARG A 49 -5.46 -25.22 -12.85
N ASN A 50 -5.85 -24.46 -11.82
CA ASN A 50 -6.55 -24.97 -10.64
C ASN A 50 -7.90 -24.30 -10.37
N TYR A 51 -8.47 -23.59 -11.36
CA TYR A 51 -9.70 -22.79 -11.17
C TYR A 51 -10.91 -23.61 -10.70
N ASN A 52 -10.94 -24.92 -10.95
CA ASN A 52 -11.98 -25.81 -10.44
C ASN A 52 -12.02 -25.88 -8.90
N ASN A 53 -10.88 -25.62 -8.23
CA ASN A 53 -10.77 -25.60 -6.78
C ASN A 53 -11.03 -24.21 -6.20
N ALA A 54 -10.34 -23.21 -6.73
CA ALA A 54 -10.44 -21.82 -6.27
C ALA A 54 -10.09 -20.86 -7.40
N PHE A 55 -10.84 -19.77 -7.50
CA PHE A 55 -10.53 -18.66 -8.40
C PHE A 55 -11.15 -17.35 -7.92
N VAL A 56 -10.50 -16.24 -8.25
CA VAL A 56 -10.93 -14.88 -7.95
C VAL A 56 -11.01 -14.04 -9.23
N SER A 57 -11.69 -12.90 -9.16
CA SER A 57 -11.82 -12.01 -10.32
C SER A 57 -10.51 -11.35 -10.73
N HIS A 58 -9.68 -10.92 -9.78
CA HIS A 58 -8.51 -10.11 -10.08
C HIS A 58 -7.30 -10.49 -9.23
N TRP A 59 -6.13 -10.24 -9.81
CA TRP A 59 -4.84 -10.24 -9.14
C TRP A 59 -4.13 -8.92 -9.32
N VAL A 60 -3.41 -8.48 -8.29
CA VAL A 60 -2.56 -7.28 -8.30
C VAL A 60 -1.15 -7.67 -7.86
N GLY A 61 -0.13 -7.19 -8.56
CA GLY A 61 1.27 -7.47 -8.23
C GLY A 61 2.25 -7.01 -9.30
N GLY A 62 3.52 -7.41 -9.18
CA GLY A 62 4.53 -7.21 -10.23
C GLY A 62 4.82 -5.73 -10.55
N GLY A 63 4.71 -4.84 -9.56
CA GLY A 63 4.96 -3.41 -9.71
C GLY A 63 3.72 -2.59 -10.08
N GLY A 64 2.53 -3.00 -9.64
CA GLY A 64 1.25 -2.32 -9.86
C GLY A 64 0.47 -2.83 -11.06
N ARG A 65 0.81 -4.01 -11.61
CA ARG A 65 0.02 -4.66 -12.65
C ARG A 65 -1.29 -5.17 -12.06
N ILE A 66 -2.36 -5.06 -12.84
CA ILE A 66 -3.69 -5.58 -12.50
C ILE A 66 -4.12 -6.53 -13.61
N VAL A 67 -4.49 -7.75 -13.24
CA VAL A 67 -4.95 -8.77 -14.18
C VAL A 67 -6.32 -9.27 -13.76
N GLN A 68 -7.30 -9.17 -14.66
CA GLN A 68 -8.64 -9.75 -14.49
C GLN A 68 -8.67 -11.14 -15.11
N LEU A 69 -9.10 -12.15 -14.35
CA LEU A 69 -9.18 -13.55 -14.78
C LEU A 69 -10.58 -14.13 -14.75
N ALA A 70 -11.52 -13.49 -14.06
CA ALA A 70 -12.93 -13.88 -14.07
C ALA A 70 -13.85 -12.66 -14.21
N PRO A 71 -15.04 -12.82 -14.81
CA PRO A 71 -16.02 -11.75 -14.87
C PRO A 71 -16.47 -11.32 -13.47
N VAL A 72 -16.58 -10.01 -13.26
CA VAL A 72 -17.22 -9.46 -12.05
C VAL A 72 -18.73 -9.70 -12.08
N GLY A 73 -19.36 -9.71 -10.92
CA GLY A 73 -20.81 -9.94 -10.81
C GLY A 73 -21.25 -11.39 -11.05
N LYS A 74 -20.29 -12.32 -11.09
CA LYS A 74 -20.49 -13.76 -11.18
C LYS A 74 -19.78 -14.46 -10.02
N LEU A 75 -20.28 -15.64 -9.67
CA LEU A 75 -19.74 -16.46 -8.57
C LEU A 75 -18.25 -16.71 -8.76
N GLN A 76 -17.50 -16.58 -7.67
CA GLN A 76 -16.06 -16.83 -7.56
C GLN A 76 -15.83 -17.76 -6.35
N TYR A 77 -14.72 -18.49 -6.32
CA TYR A 77 -14.41 -19.48 -5.28
C TYR A 77 -13.19 -19.08 -4.46
N GLY A 78 -13.19 -17.90 -3.82
CA GLY A 78 -12.04 -17.41 -3.04
C GLY A 78 -12.29 -17.10 -1.57
N CYS A 79 -13.55 -17.00 -1.11
CA CYS A 79 -13.85 -16.63 0.28
C CYS A 79 -14.86 -17.58 0.98
N GLY A 80 -14.91 -18.83 0.55
CA GLY A 80 -15.78 -19.86 1.13
C GLY A 80 -17.27 -19.76 0.73
N PRO A 81 -18.04 -20.84 0.93
CA PRO A 81 -19.38 -21.00 0.36
C PRO A 81 -20.41 -19.99 0.87
N LYS A 82 -20.21 -19.42 2.06
CA LYS A 82 -21.12 -18.43 2.63
C LYS A 82 -20.82 -17.00 2.15
N GLY A 83 -19.57 -16.69 1.78
CA GLY A 83 -19.20 -15.39 1.22
C GLY A 83 -19.37 -15.33 -0.30
N ASN A 84 -18.96 -16.38 -1.00
CA ASN A 84 -18.90 -16.44 -2.46
C ASN A 84 -20.18 -15.94 -3.18
N PRO A 85 -21.41 -16.34 -2.79
CA PRO A 85 -22.63 -15.92 -3.49
C PRO A 85 -22.96 -14.43 -3.38
N HIS A 86 -22.22 -13.67 -2.57
CA HIS A 86 -22.48 -12.26 -2.28
C HIS A 86 -21.40 -11.31 -2.83
N CYS A 87 -20.35 -11.85 -3.46
CA CYS A 87 -19.16 -11.11 -3.86
C CYS A 87 -19.27 -10.62 -5.31
N TYR A 88 -19.37 -9.31 -5.52
CA TYR A 88 -19.25 -8.71 -6.84
C TYR A 88 -17.87 -8.97 -7.46
N ALA A 89 -16.82 -8.89 -6.63
CA ALA A 89 -15.44 -9.16 -7.03
C ALA A 89 -14.63 -9.65 -5.83
N GLN A 90 -13.64 -10.49 -6.07
CA GLN A 90 -12.62 -10.91 -5.11
C GLN A 90 -11.24 -10.58 -5.74
N VAL A 91 -10.37 -9.93 -4.96
CA VAL A 91 -9.10 -9.37 -5.45
C VAL A 91 -7.96 -9.88 -4.60
N GLU A 92 -7.01 -10.55 -5.24
CA GLU A 92 -5.78 -11.06 -4.63
C GLU A 92 -4.62 -10.08 -4.79
N LEU A 93 -3.81 -9.95 -3.74
CA LEU A 93 -2.52 -9.25 -3.76
C LEU A 93 -1.40 -10.29 -3.76
N ALA A 94 -0.62 -10.35 -4.83
CA ALA A 94 0.58 -11.17 -4.88
C ALA A 94 1.64 -10.63 -3.92
N ARG A 95 2.30 -11.53 -3.18
CA ARG A 95 3.38 -11.14 -2.28
C ARG A 95 4.65 -10.76 -3.06
N THR A 96 5.39 -9.82 -2.50
CA THR A 96 6.78 -9.48 -2.85
C THR A 96 7.59 -9.30 -1.56
N SER A 97 8.91 -9.40 -1.63
CA SER A 97 9.83 -8.96 -0.55
C SER A 97 10.41 -7.56 -0.80
N ASP A 98 10.23 -7.00 -1.99
CA ASP A 98 10.69 -5.67 -2.36
C ASP A 98 9.68 -4.60 -1.91
N LYS A 99 10.12 -3.71 -1.01
CA LYS A 99 9.28 -2.63 -0.47
C LYS A 99 8.89 -1.59 -1.50
N GLU A 100 9.71 -1.31 -2.51
CA GLU A 100 9.36 -0.37 -3.57
C GLU A 100 8.35 -0.98 -4.55
N GLN A 101 8.48 -2.28 -4.83
CA GLN A 101 7.46 -3.01 -5.58
C GLN A 101 6.15 -3.05 -4.80
N PHE A 102 6.20 -3.38 -3.50
CA PHE A 102 5.02 -3.43 -2.63
C PHE A 102 4.26 -2.10 -2.63
N LYS A 103 4.94 -0.95 -2.57
CA LYS A 103 4.26 0.35 -2.64
C LYS A 103 3.43 0.51 -3.92
N LYS A 104 3.95 0.09 -5.07
CA LYS A 104 3.24 0.14 -6.35
C LYS A 104 2.07 -0.85 -6.37
N ASP A 105 2.31 -2.07 -5.91
CA ASP A 105 1.31 -3.13 -5.82
C ASP A 105 0.15 -2.72 -4.90
N TYR A 106 0.47 -2.22 -3.70
CA TYR A 106 -0.50 -1.72 -2.73
C TYR A 106 -1.30 -0.53 -3.27
N THR A 107 -0.66 0.38 -4.00
CA THR A 107 -1.35 1.53 -4.59
C THR A 107 -2.38 1.09 -5.63
N ALA A 108 -1.99 0.16 -6.51
CA ALA A 108 -2.89 -0.45 -7.50
C ALA A 108 -4.02 -1.24 -6.82
N TYR A 109 -3.71 -1.96 -5.75
CA TYR A 109 -4.64 -2.79 -5.00
C TYR A 109 -5.74 -1.97 -4.33
N VAL A 110 -5.37 -0.90 -3.60
CA VAL A 110 -6.33 0.04 -3.01
C VAL A 110 -7.17 0.72 -4.08
N TRP A 111 -6.54 1.16 -5.17
CA TRP A 111 -7.27 1.77 -6.29
C TRP A 111 -8.33 0.82 -6.88
N LEU A 112 -7.96 -0.45 -7.11
CA LEU A 112 -8.83 -1.45 -7.70
C LEU A 112 -10.01 -1.81 -6.79
N LEU A 113 -9.76 -2.04 -5.49
CA LEU A 113 -10.81 -2.33 -4.52
C LEU A 113 -11.85 -1.19 -4.47
N ARG A 114 -11.37 0.06 -4.41
CA ARG A 114 -12.22 1.26 -4.43
C ARG A 114 -13.01 1.36 -5.74
N LYS A 115 -12.37 1.11 -6.88
CA LYS A 115 -13.02 1.13 -8.20
C LYS A 115 -14.15 0.09 -8.26
N LEU A 116 -13.88 -1.16 -7.87
CA LEU A 116 -14.86 -2.25 -7.93
C LEU A 116 -16.05 -1.99 -7.00
N ALA A 117 -15.81 -1.42 -5.81
CA ALA A 117 -16.89 -1.01 -4.93
C ALA A 117 -17.76 0.09 -5.57
N LYS A 118 -17.12 1.10 -6.19
CA LYS A 118 -17.82 2.17 -6.92
C LYS A 118 -18.63 1.63 -8.10
N ASP A 119 -18.04 0.75 -8.92
CA ASP A 119 -18.71 0.15 -10.09
C ASP A 119 -19.97 -0.62 -9.69
N ALA A 120 -19.99 -1.22 -8.49
CA ALA A 120 -21.14 -1.94 -7.96
C ALA A 120 -22.10 -1.09 -7.12
N GLY A 121 -21.87 0.22 -7.01
CA GLY A 121 -22.69 1.13 -6.18
C GLY A 121 -22.60 0.84 -4.68
N MET A 122 -21.48 0.30 -4.21
CA MET A 122 -21.26 -0.04 -2.80
C MET A 122 -20.51 1.07 -2.04
N PRO A 123 -20.73 1.19 -0.72
CA PRO A 123 -19.89 2.04 0.13
C PRO A 123 -18.41 1.67 0.02
N ILE A 124 -17.56 2.70 -0.06
CA ILE A 124 -16.10 2.53 -0.08
C ILE A 124 -15.58 2.56 1.36
N THR A 125 -15.96 1.54 2.13
CA THR A 125 -15.51 1.32 3.50
C THR A 125 -15.01 -0.11 3.65
N LEU A 126 -13.99 -0.28 4.51
CA LEU A 126 -13.41 -1.60 4.81
C LEU A 126 -13.97 -2.12 6.14
N ASP A 127 -14.50 -3.34 6.11
CA ASP A 127 -14.91 -4.13 7.28
C ASP A 127 -15.97 -3.48 8.19
N ASP A 128 -16.66 -2.44 7.70
CA ASP A 128 -17.83 -1.86 8.37
C ASP A 128 -19.06 -2.79 8.28
N THR A 129 -20.16 -2.42 8.94
CA THR A 129 -21.42 -3.14 8.82
C THR A 129 -22.02 -3.02 7.41
N GLY A 130 -22.80 -4.02 6.99
CA GLY A 130 -23.49 -4.00 5.69
C GLY A 130 -22.56 -4.15 4.48
N LYS A 131 -22.99 -3.61 3.33
CA LYS A 131 -22.27 -3.72 2.05
C LYS A 131 -20.98 -2.92 2.03
N GLY A 132 -20.02 -3.34 1.21
CA GLY A 132 -18.76 -2.62 1.02
C GLY A 132 -17.58 -3.54 0.76
N ILE A 133 -16.38 -3.04 1.00
CA ILE A 133 -15.15 -3.81 0.85
C ILE A 133 -14.93 -4.61 2.14
N LYS A 134 -14.65 -5.90 2.04
CA LYS A 134 -14.41 -6.79 3.18
C LYS A 134 -13.06 -7.48 3.05
N SER A 135 -12.35 -7.69 4.15
CA SER A 135 -11.23 -8.63 4.22
C SER A 135 -11.73 -10.07 4.28
N HIS A 136 -10.85 -11.04 4.00
CA HIS A 136 -11.18 -12.45 4.22
C HIS A 136 -11.41 -12.74 5.71
N LYS A 137 -10.64 -12.09 6.60
CA LYS A 137 -10.85 -12.12 8.06
C LYS A 137 -12.27 -11.71 8.45
N TRP A 138 -12.83 -10.69 7.82
CA TRP A 138 -14.22 -10.28 8.08
C TRP A 138 -15.20 -11.38 7.69
N ILE A 139 -14.99 -12.05 6.56
CA ILE A 139 -15.83 -13.18 6.14
C ILE A 139 -15.75 -14.33 7.16
N THR A 140 -14.55 -14.72 7.59
CA THR A 140 -14.38 -15.73 8.66
C THR A 140 -15.16 -15.37 9.91
N ASN A 141 -15.08 -14.11 10.37
CA ASN A 141 -15.67 -13.69 11.64
C ASN A 141 -17.18 -13.45 11.58
N ASN A 142 -17.74 -13.09 10.41
CA ASN A 142 -19.14 -12.66 10.30
C ASN A 142 -20.03 -13.65 9.55
N LEU A 143 -19.49 -14.39 8.57
CA LEU A 143 -20.25 -15.35 7.77
C LEU A 143 -19.80 -16.80 8.06
N GLY A 144 -18.50 -17.02 8.28
CA GLY A 144 -17.89 -18.34 8.43
C GLY A 144 -17.79 -19.10 7.10
N GLY A 145 -17.51 -20.40 7.16
CA GLY A 145 -17.26 -21.24 5.97
C GLY A 145 -15.84 -21.10 5.39
N THR A 146 -14.97 -20.36 6.07
CA THR A 146 -13.53 -20.22 5.80
C THR A 146 -12.83 -19.80 7.09
N THR A 147 -11.57 -20.17 7.26
CA THR A 147 -10.71 -19.84 8.42
C THR A 147 -9.61 -18.83 8.09
N HIS A 148 -9.60 -18.33 6.86
CA HIS A 148 -8.56 -17.45 6.35
C HIS A 148 -8.72 -16.01 6.88
N VAL A 149 -7.58 -15.36 7.16
CA VAL A 149 -7.54 -14.03 7.82
C VAL A 149 -6.74 -12.98 7.05
N ASP A 150 -6.46 -13.23 5.78
CA ASP A 150 -5.86 -12.26 4.86
C ASP A 150 -6.71 -10.96 4.73
N PRO A 151 -6.08 -9.81 4.40
CA PRO A 151 -4.67 -9.64 4.03
C PRO A 151 -3.76 -9.09 5.14
N TYR A 152 -4.25 -9.04 6.38
CA TYR A 152 -3.70 -8.18 7.42
C TYR A 152 -2.27 -8.52 7.87
N SER A 153 -1.92 -9.80 8.02
CA SER A 153 -0.57 -10.20 8.46
C SER A 153 0.49 -9.83 7.42
N TYR A 154 0.21 -10.06 6.14
CA TYR A 154 1.11 -9.67 5.05
C TYR A 154 1.27 -8.15 4.97
N LEU A 155 0.15 -7.41 4.97
CA LEU A 155 0.17 -5.95 4.97
C LEU A 155 0.96 -5.38 6.16
N ALA A 156 0.78 -5.94 7.36
CA ALA A 156 1.51 -5.54 8.55
C ALA A 156 3.02 -5.77 8.40
N SER A 157 3.45 -6.88 7.80
CA SER A 157 4.88 -7.15 7.52
C SER A 157 5.49 -6.12 6.56
N MET A 158 4.66 -5.46 5.76
CA MET A 158 5.03 -4.38 4.84
C MET A 158 4.81 -2.97 5.41
N GLY A 159 4.43 -2.87 6.69
CA GLY A 159 4.27 -1.59 7.39
C GLY A 159 2.89 -0.94 7.22
N ILE A 160 1.89 -1.68 6.73
CA ILE A 160 0.49 -1.23 6.63
C ILE A 160 -0.32 -1.89 7.75
N THR A 161 -0.73 -1.11 8.74
CA THR A 161 -1.62 -1.59 9.81
C THR A 161 -3.06 -1.75 9.31
N GLU A 162 -3.90 -2.52 10.02
CA GLU A 162 -5.33 -2.63 9.68
C GLU A 162 -6.02 -1.25 9.62
N ALA A 163 -5.69 -0.38 10.58
CA ALA A 163 -6.20 0.99 10.64
C ALA A 163 -5.75 1.84 9.44
N GLN A 164 -4.50 1.68 9.00
CA GLN A 164 -3.98 2.37 7.83
C GLN A 164 -4.68 1.85 6.56
N PHE A 165 -4.85 0.55 6.41
CA PHE A 165 -5.56 -0.03 5.27
C PHE A 165 -7.02 0.44 5.21
N LYS A 166 -7.73 0.46 6.35
CA LYS A 166 -9.10 1.00 6.42
C LYS A 166 -9.16 2.47 5.99
N LYS A 167 -8.19 3.27 6.43
CA LYS A 167 -8.07 4.68 6.06
C LYS A 167 -7.81 4.85 4.55
N ASP A 168 -6.92 4.04 3.99
CA ASP A 168 -6.54 4.10 2.59
C ASP A 168 -7.68 3.63 1.68
N ILE A 169 -8.43 2.61 2.10
CA ILE A 169 -9.67 2.21 1.43
C ILE A 169 -10.69 3.34 1.48
N LYS A 170 -10.90 4.01 2.62
CA LYS A 170 -11.92 5.06 2.73
C LYS A 170 -11.58 6.32 1.93
N ASN A 171 -10.33 6.76 2.00
CA ASN A 171 -9.93 8.06 1.44
C ASN A 171 -9.29 7.93 0.04
N GLY A 172 -8.80 6.74 -0.30
CA GLY A 172 -7.90 6.56 -1.44
C GLY A 172 -6.47 6.92 -1.07
N LEU A 173 -5.59 6.63 -2.02
CA LEU A 173 -4.19 7.06 -1.97
C LEU A 173 -4.07 8.23 -2.95
N ASP A 174 -3.81 9.43 -2.43
CA ASP A 174 -3.73 10.62 -3.27
C ASP A 174 -2.64 10.44 -4.34
N SER A 175 -3.04 10.66 -5.59
CA SER A 175 -2.14 10.62 -6.74
C SER A 175 -1.37 11.93 -6.80
N GLU A 176 -0.08 11.88 -6.45
CA GLU A 176 0.92 12.95 -6.50
C GLU A 176 0.82 14.06 -5.42
N ILE A 177 1.42 13.80 -4.25
CA ILE A 177 2.72 14.35 -3.79
C ILE A 177 2.98 13.80 -2.37
N THR A 178 4.02 12.99 -2.24
CA THR A 178 4.75 12.59 -1.02
C THR A 178 3.98 12.52 0.31
N THR A 179 3.65 11.31 0.78
CA THR A 179 3.64 11.03 2.22
C THR A 179 4.32 9.70 2.51
N VAL A 180 5.62 9.78 2.80
CA VAL A 180 6.25 8.86 3.76
C VAL A 180 5.35 8.87 4.99
N SER A 181 4.91 7.68 5.40
CA SER A 181 4.09 7.44 6.59
C SER A 181 4.62 8.23 7.78
N LYS A 182 3.71 8.86 8.54
CA LYS A 182 4.00 9.47 9.84
C LYS A 182 4.62 8.39 10.74
N PRO A 183 5.88 8.54 11.22
CA PRO A 183 6.20 7.93 12.50
C PRO A 183 5.44 8.71 13.58
N ASN A 184 4.80 8.02 14.51
CA ASN A 184 4.45 8.61 15.79
C ASN A 184 5.76 9.00 16.46
N ASN A 185 6.25 10.21 16.20
CA ASN A 185 7.42 10.72 16.86
C ASN A 185 7.18 12.15 17.30
N THR A 186 7.52 12.44 18.54
CA THR A 186 7.51 13.75 19.21
C THR A 186 8.55 14.71 18.59
N GLU A 187 8.93 14.50 17.33
CA GLU A 187 9.97 15.21 16.61
C GLU A 187 9.56 16.66 16.33
N LYS A 188 10.19 17.57 17.08
CA LYS A 188 10.08 19.00 16.82
C LYS A 188 11.07 19.38 15.72
N TYR A 189 10.59 20.05 14.68
CA TYR A 189 11.41 20.59 13.59
C TYR A 189 11.52 22.12 13.70
N TYR A 190 12.60 22.69 13.17
CA TYR A 190 12.58 24.08 12.70
C TYR A 190 11.79 24.13 11.39
N LYS A 191 10.77 25.00 11.34
CA LYS A 191 9.85 25.11 10.19
C LYS A 191 10.06 26.37 9.34
N LYS A 192 10.74 27.37 9.91
CA LYS A 192 11.10 28.64 9.28
C LYS A 192 12.36 29.19 9.91
N GLY A 193 13.09 30.03 9.17
CA GLY A 193 14.24 30.79 9.65
C GLY A 193 15.52 30.54 8.86
N THR A 194 16.38 31.55 8.90
CA THR A 194 17.73 31.54 8.32
C THR A 194 18.75 31.87 9.42
N GLY A 195 20.04 31.77 9.11
CA GLY A 195 21.14 32.12 10.02
C GLY A 195 21.99 30.92 10.41
N LEU A 196 22.71 31.03 11.52
CA LEU A 196 23.69 30.01 11.91
C LEU A 196 23.01 28.89 12.72
N TYR A 197 23.27 27.65 12.34
CA TYR A 197 22.80 26.47 13.07
C TYR A 197 23.98 25.60 13.47
N ARG A 198 23.92 25.01 14.67
CA ARG A 198 24.93 24.10 15.22
C ARG A 198 24.42 22.67 15.26
N ILE A 199 25.27 21.70 14.92
CA ILE A 199 24.99 20.27 15.05
C ILE A 199 25.10 19.83 16.51
N LYS A 200 24.03 19.26 17.06
CA LYS A 200 23.93 18.70 18.43
C LYS A 200 24.18 17.20 18.50
N LYS A 201 23.76 16.48 17.47
CA LYS A 201 23.94 15.03 17.33
C LYS A 201 24.49 14.71 15.95
N ALA A 202 25.39 13.72 15.87
CA ALA A 202 25.99 13.29 14.62
C ALA A 202 24.91 13.01 13.57
N CYS A 203 25.08 13.58 12.38
CA CYS A 203 24.16 13.40 11.26
C CYS A 203 24.93 13.50 9.94
N SER A 204 24.24 13.77 8.83
CA SER A 204 24.88 13.83 7.51
C SER A 204 24.26 14.95 6.67
N ALA A 205 25.04 15.47 5.73
CA ALA A 205 24.56 16.35 4.67
C ALA A 205 24.29 15.56 3.39
N TYR A 206 23.30 16.04 2.63
CA TYR A 206 22.79 15.35 1.46
C TYR A 206 22.69 16.29 0.25
N ASP A 207 22.94 15.75 -0.94
CA ASP A 207 22.74 16.39 -2.25
C ASP A 207 21.30 16.18 -2.73
N GLY A 208 20.36 16.64 -1.90
CA GLY A 208 18.94 16.54 -2.17
C GLY A 208 18.10 16.57 -0.90
N VAL A 209 16.84 16.97 -1.06
CA VAL A 209 15.89 17.11 0.05
C VAL A 209 15.34 15.76 0.53
N VAL A 210 15.43 14.72 -0.30
CA VAL A 210 15.11 13.32 0.03
C VAL A 210 16.39 12.60 0.47
N PHE A 211 16.47 12.31 1.77
CA PHE A 211 17.66 11.69 2.35
C PHE A 211 17.69 10.20 2.06
N GLY A 212 18.78 9.73 1.45
CA GLY A 212 19.02 8.34 1.11
C GLY A 212 20.50 8.06 0.95
N LYS A 213 20.89 6.77 0.94
CA LYS A 213 22.30 6.35 0.84
C LYS A 213 23.00 6.96 -0.38
N SER A 214 22.33 6.97 -1.54
CA SER A 214 22.87 7.53 -2.80
C SER A 214 23.01 9.05 -2.81
N LYS A 215 22.36 9.77 -1.89
CA LYS A 215 22.39 11.23 -1.80
C LYS A 215 23.22 11.73 -0.63
N LYS A 216 23.77 10.84 0.20
CA LYS A 216 24.61 11.22 1.34
C LYS A 216 25.96 11.70 0.83
N VAL A 217 26.33 12.93 1.17
CA VAL A 217 27.58 13.56 0.72
C VAL A 217 28.66 13.46 1.80
N GLN A 218 28.34 13.87 3.03
CA GLN A 218 29.31 13.87 4.12
C GLN A 218 28.65 13.63 5.47
N ALA A 219 29.39 13.03 6.40
CA ALA A 219 29.01 12.99 7.81
C ALA A 219 29.31 14.34 8.48
N LEU A 220 28.45 14.76 9.41
CA LEU A 220 28.57 16.03 10.13
C LEU A 220 28.88 15.76 11.60
N LYS A 221 29.90 16.42 12.13
CA LYS A 221 30.34 16.24 13.50
C LYS A 221 29.56 17.16 14.44
N ILE A 222 29.45 16.74 15.70
CA ILE A 222 28.85 17.53 16.77
C ILE A 222 29.64 18.84 16.91
N ASN A 223 28.95 19.95 17.20
CA ASN A 223 29.45 21.33 17.28
C ASN A 223 29.82 22.01 15.97
N GLU A 224 29.80 21.33 14.82
CA GLU A 224 29.93 22.00 13.52
C GLU A 224 28.79 23.00 13.31
N LYS A 225 29.11 24.14 12.68
CA LYS A 225 28.16 25.21 12.42
C LYS A 225 27.97 25.40 10.92
N TYR A 226 26.71 25.56 10.51
CA TYR A 226 26.32 25.75 9.11
C TYR A 226 25.44 26.98 8.98
N THR A 227 25.74 27.83 8.00
CA THR A 227 24.85 28.93 7.62
C THR A 227 23.69 28.37 6.81
N ILE A 228 22.48 28.56 7.30
CA ILE A 228 21.23 28.09 6.70
C ILE A 228 20.56 29.26 5.99
N VAL A 229 20.29 29.05 4.70
CA VAL A 229 19.68 30.05 3.82
C VAL A 229 18.19 29.82 3.62
N ASP A 230 17.70 28.60 3.86
CA ASP A 230 16.28 28.27 3.73
C ASP A 230 15.91 26.99 4.51
N ILE A 231 14.62 26.79 4.76
CA ILE A 231 14.06 25.56 5.32
C ILE A 231 13.02 24.99 4.37
N VAL A 232 13.33 23.84 3.77
CA VAL A 232 12.47 23.17 2.80
C VAL A 232 11.62 22.10 3.49
N LYS A 233 10.31 22.10 3.20
CA LYS A 233 9.37 21.06 3.63
C LYS A 233 9.28 19.95 2.58
N VAL A 234 9.42 18.69 3.01
CA VAL A 234 9.24 17.50 2.16
C VAL A 234 8.29 16.55 2.89
N GLY A 235 7.06 16.40 2.41
CA GLY A 235 6.02 15.67 3.17
C GLY A 235 5.84 16.25 4.58
N TYR A 236 6.10 15.45 5.62
CA TYR A 236 6.00 15.85 7.04
C TYR A 236 7.31 16.33 7.67
N VAL A 237 8.43 16.26 6.95
CA VAL A 237 9.75 16.58 7.49
C VAL A 237 10.29 17.90 6.94
N TYR A 238 11.17 18.54 7.69
CA TYR A 238 11.83 19.79 7.29
C TYR A 238 13.33 19.57 7.14
N ARG A 239 13.95 20.31 6.22
CA ARG A 239 15.38 20.26 5.87
C ARG A 239 15.96 21.64 5.86
N LEU A 240 17.13 21.81 6.49
CA LEU A 240 17.85 23.08 6.43
C LEU A 240 18.73 23.06 5.18
N LYS A 241 18.58 24.06 4.32
CA LYS A 241 19.44 24.28 3.15
C LYS A 241 20.65 25.08 3.58
N THR A 242 21.84 24.51 3.46
CA THR A 242 23.09 25.21 3.77
C THR A 242 23.44 26.21 2.66
N LYS A 243 24.31 27.18 2.97
CA LYS A 243 24.86 28.11 1.97
C LYS A 243 25.57 27.39 0.81
N SER A 244 26.12 26.19 1.04
CA SER A 244 26.73 25.36 0.00
C SER A 244 25.74 24.62 -0.90
N GLY A 245 24.43 24.73 -0.63
CA GLY A 245 23.39 24.04 -1.39
C GLY A 245 23.05 22.63 -0.91
N LEU A 246 23.77 22.11 0.10
CA LEU A 246 23.49 20.81 0.72
C LEU A 246 22.30 20.92 1.69
N TYR A 247 21.74 19.75 2.02
CA TYR A 247 20.61 19.65 2.93
C TYR A 247 20.98 18.86 4.19
N ILE A 248 20.62 19.40 5.34
CA ILE A 248 20.78 18.76 6.66
C ILE A 248 19.43 18.64 7.37
N THR A 249 19.34 17.77 8.38
CA THR A 249 18.09 17.58 9.13
C THR A 249 17.68 18.86 9.86
N ALA A 250 16.38 19.22 9.84
CA ALA A 250 15.84 20.33 10.65
C ALA A 250 15.26 19.88 11.99
N LYS A 251 15.46 18.62 12.39
CA LYS A 251 15.02 18.10 13.69
C LYS A 251 15.77 18.80 14.82
N LYS A 252 15.04 19.42 15.76
CA LYS A 252 15.59 20.18 16.91
C LYS A 252 16.46 19.33 17.87
N GLU A 253 16.32 18.01 17.81
CA GLU A 253 17.19 17.11 18.57
C GLU A 253 18.61 17.01 17.98
N PHE A 254 18.76 17.22 16.66
CA PHE A 254 20.02 17.08 15.92
C PHE A 254 20.70 18.42 15.69
N VAL A 255 19.94 19.51 15.66
CA VAL A 255 20.44 20.85 15.37
C VAL A 255 19.78 21.88 16.25
N GLU A 256 20.46 22.98 16.48
CA GLU A 256 19.90 24.19 17.11
C GLU A 256 20.32 25.44 16.36
N LYS A 257 19.48 26.47 16.45
CA LYS A 257 19.80 27.80 15.97
C LYS A 257 20.71 28.49 17.00
N VAL A 258 21.79 29.09 16.52
CA VAL A 258 22.74 29.90 17.30
C VAL A 258 22.40 31.37 17.13
#